data_AF-A0A0V8IS42-F1
#
_entry.id   AF-A0A0V8IS42-F1
#
_cell.length_a   1.000
_cell.length_b   1.000
_cell.length_c   1.000
_cell.angle_alpha   90.00
_cell.angle_beta   90.00
_cell.angle_gamma   90.00
#
_symmetry.space_group_name_H-M   'P 1'
#
loop_
_entity.id
_entity.type
_entity.pdbx_description
1 polymer ?
#
loop_
_entity_poly.entity_id
_entity_poly.type
_entity_poly.pdbx_seq_one_letter_code
_entity_poly.pdbx_strand_id
1 'polypeptide(L)'
;MNATTSHAAHVSWLTTRVSGMLDVDPTELDADLPLAELGLSSLQAVELAGDLEDRLGRAVDPTVVYDHPTIAALADFAVST
;
A
#
# COMPACT_ATOMS: atom_id res chain seq x y z
N MET A 1 -15.86 -17.10 -4.52
CA MET A 1 -16.05 -16.01 -3.53
C MET A 1 -14.71 -15.60 -2.89
N ASN A 2 -13.61 -15.53 -3.65
CA ASN A 2 -12.26 -15.60 -3.06
C ASN A 2 -11.40 -14.36 -3.39
N ALA A 3 -11.61 -13.73 -4.55
CA ALA A 3 -10.78 -12.63 -5.03
C ALA A 3 -10.98 -11.32 -4.24
N THR A 4 -12.21 -11.03 -3.82
CA THR A 4 -12.54 -9.78 -3.11
C THR A 4 -11.97 -9.73 -1.69
N THR A 5 -11.86 -10.89 -1.03
CA THR A 5 -11.31 -11.00 0.33
C THR A 5 -9.82 -10.67 0.37
N SER A 6 -9.07 -11.06 -0.66
CA SER A 6 -7.64 -10.73 -0.76
C SER A 6 -7.44 -9.22 -0.91
N HIS A 7 -8.20 -8.56 -1.79
CA HIS A 7 -8.08 -7.11 -2.01
C HIS A 7 -8.30 -6.31 -0.72
N ALA A 8 -9.43 -6.54 -0.03
CA ALA A 8 -9.73 -5.85 1.23
C ALA A 8 -8.67 -6.10 2.31
N ALA A 9 -8.07 -7.30 2.35
CA ALA A 9 -6.98 -7.62 3.28
C ALA A 9 -5.68 -6.86 2.94
N HIS A 10 -5.36 -6.68 1.65
CA HIS A 10 -4.21 -5.89 1.22
C HIS A 10 -4.41 -4.40 1.51
N VAL A 11 -5.60 -3.85 1.22
CA VAL A 11 -5.94 -2.46 1.57
C VAL A 11 -5.81 -2.21 3.07
N SER A 12 -6.39 -3.07 3.90
CA SER A 12 -6.33 -2.93 5.37
C SER A 12 -4.90 -2.98 5.89
N TRP A 13 -4.07 -3.90 5.37
CA TRP A 13 -2.68 -4.00 5.76
C TRP A 13 -1.86 -2.77 5.31
N LEU A 14 -2.02 -2.34 4.06
CA LEU A 14 -1.34 -1.15 3.53
C LEU A 14 -1.71 0.10 4.33
N THR A 15 -3.01 0.28 4.63
CA THR A 15 -3.50 1.39 5.46
C THR A 15 -2.88 1.38 6.84
N THR A 16 -2.82 0.20 7.48
CA THR A 16 -2.19 0.04 8.80
C THR A 16 -0.68 0.33 8.76
N ARG A 17 -0.02 -0.04 7.66
CA ARG A 17 1.41 0.19 7.49
C ARG A 17 1.73 1.66 7.27
N VAL A 18 0.97 2.31 6.39
CA VAL A 18 1.05 3.74 6.11
C VAL A 18 0.71 4.56 7.35
N SER A 19 -0.34 4.20 8.09
CA SER A 19 -0.72 4.90 9.32
C SER A 19 0.37 4.83 10.38
N GLY A 20 1.01 3.66 10.53
CA GLY A 20 2.16 3.49 11.42
C GLY A 20 3.42 4.24 10.99
N MET A 21 3.61 4.47 9.69
CA MET A 21 4.72 5.28 9.17
C MET A 21 4.49 6.79 9.39
N LEU A 22 3.24 7.23 9.31
CA LEU A 22 2.84 8.64 9.43
C LEU A 22 2.46 9.04 10.86
N ASP A 23 2.34 8.08 11.78
CA ASP A 23 1.83 8.27 13.15
C ASP A 23 0.42 8.91 13.18
N VAL A 24 -0.45 8.47 12.26
CA VAL A 24 -1.84 8.93 12.12
C VAL A 24 -2.82 7.77 12.29
N ASP A 25 -4.10 8.09 12.48
CA ASP A 25 -5.12 7.07 12.57
C ASP A 25 -5.41 6.46 11.17
N PRO A 26 -5.44 5.12 11.04
CA PRO A 26 -5.74 4.48 9.76
C PRO A 26 -7.14 4.79 9.22
N THR A 27 -8.08 5.24 10.05
CA THR A 27 -9.41 5.66 9.63
C THR A 27 -9.46 7.06 9.01
N GLU A 28 -8.41 7.87 9.24
CA GLU A 28 -8.25 9.19 8.61
C GLU A 28 -7.53 9.12 7.27
N LEU A 29 -6.93 7.97 6.95
CA LEU A 29 -6.27 7.74 5.67
C LEU A 29 -7.28 7.38 4.60
N ASP A 30 -7.27 8.17 3.52
CA ASP A 30 -8.07 7.87 2.34
C ASP A 30 -7.28 6.97 1.38
N ALA A 31 -7.82 5.79 1.07
CA ALA A 31 -7.14 4.80 0.23
C ALA A 31 -7.07 5.21 -1.25
N ASP A 32 -7.91 6.17 -1.65
CA ASP A 32 -7.95 6.75 -2.99
C ASP A 32 -7.03 7.98 -3.13
N LEU A 33 -6.50 8.51 -2.03
CA LEU A 33 -5.56 9.63 -2.06
C LEU A 33 -4.13 9.16 -2.38
N PRO A 34 -3.36 10.00 -3.10
CA PRO A 34 -1.95 9.76 -3.29
C PRO A 34 -1.21 9.70 -1.94
N LEU A 35 -0.33 8.73 -1.76
CA LEU A 35 0.52 8.60 -0.57
C LEU A 35 1.31 9.88 -0.29
N ALA A 36 1.76 10.57 -1.36
CA ALA A 36 2.43 11.85 -1.24
C ALA A 36 1.53 12.96 -0.64
N GLU A 37 0.23 12.94 -0.93
CA GLU A 37 -0.76 13.87 -0.34
C GLU A 37 -1.09 13.50 1.11
N LEU A 38 -1.05 12.21 1.44
CA LEU A 38 -1.17 11.73 2.83
C LEU A 38 0.04 12.11 3.70
N GLY A 39 1.13 12.57 3.09
CA GLY A 39 2.36 12.98 3.78
C GLY A 39 3.49 11.94 3.74
N LEU A 40 3.35 10.89 2.93
CA LEU A 40 4.34 9.83 2.80
C LEU A 40 5.57 10.33 2.03
N SER A 41 6.74 10.15 2.64
CA SER A 41 8.01 10.49 2.00
C SER A 41 8.45 9.44 0.98
N SER A 42 9.32 9.82 0.05
CA SER A 42 9.88 8.88 -0.94
C SER A 42 10.60 7.69 -0.30
N LEU A 43 11.23 7.88 0.88
CA LEU A 43 11.88 6.79 1.60
C LEU A 43 10.84 5.79 2.14
N GLN A 44 9.79 6.29 2.79
CA GLN A 44 8.69 5.47 3.30
C GLN A 44 7.95 4.74 2.16
N ALA A 45 7.86 5.34 0.97
CA ALA A 45 7.27 4.70 -0.21
C ALA A 45 8.09 3.48 -0.65
N VAL A 46 9.42 3.60 -0.68
CA VAL A 46 10.33 2.48 -0.99
C VAL A 46 10.27 1.41 0.11
N GLU A 47 10.21 1.80 1.38
CA GLU A 47 10.04 0.86 2.49
C GLU A 47 8.70 0.10 2.38
N LEU A 48 7.61 0.78 2.03
CA LEU A 48 6.30 0.16 1.83
C LEU A 48 6.32 -0.86 0.68
N ALA A 49 7.03 -0.56 -0.41
CA ALA A 49 7.22 -1.50 -1.52
C ALA A 49 8.00 -2.74 -1.08
N GLY A 50 9.06 -2.58 -0.28
CA GLY A 50 9.83 -3.69 0.29
C GLY A 50 9.00 -4.55 1.24
N ASP A 51 8.24 -3.93 2.14
CA ASP A 51 7.32 -4.63 3.05
C ASP A 51 6.25 -5.41 2.25
N LEU A 52 5.79 -4.87 1.11
CA LEU A 52 4.85 -5.53 0.22
C LEU A 52 5.49 -6.73 -0.50
N GLU A 53 6.74 -6.60 -0.97
CA GLU A 53 7.53 -7.71 -1.52
C GLU A 53 7.67 -8.87 -0.53
N ASP A 54 8.05 -8.57 0.71
CA ASP A 54 8.19 -9.56 1.78
C ASP A 54 6.85 -10.25 2.07
N ARG A 55 5.74 -9.48 2.06
CA ARG A 55 4.39 -10.03 2.27
C ARG A 55 3.94 -10.93 1.13
N LEU A 56 4.23 -10.55 -0.12
CA LEU A 56 3.85 -11.31 -1.31
C LEU A 56 4.81 -12.48 -1.58
N GLY A 57 6.01 -12.47 -0.97
CA GLY A 57 7.06 -13.46 -1.20
C GLY A 57 7.64 -13.38 -2.61
N ARG A 58 7.62 -12.20 -3.24
CA ARG A 58 8.13 -11.98 -4.61
C ARG A 58 8.73 -10.59 -4.75
N ALA A 59 9.63 -10.44 -5.72
CA ALA A 59 10.21 -9.15 -6.07
C ALA A 59 9.12 -8.13 -6.48
N VAL A 60 9.08 -7.00 -5.79
CA VAL A 60 8.22 -5.86 -6.13
C VAL A 60 9.11 -4.66 -6.39
N ASP A 61 9.06 -4.13 -7.61
CA ASP A 61 9.85 -2.97 -7.95
C ASP A 61 9.31 -1.74 -7.19
N PRO A 62 10.14 -0.97 -6.46
CA PRO A 62 9.69 0.24 -5.77
C PRO A 62 9.09 1.29 -6.70
N THR A 63 9.32 1.20 -8.02
CA THR A 63 8.62 2.00 -9.03
C THR A 63 7.10 1.78 -9.00
N VAL A 64 6.61 0.64 -8.51
CA VAL A 64 5.18 0.36 -8.33
C VAL A 64 4.49 1.43 -7.50
N VAL A 65 5.15 2.00 -6.50
CA VAL A 65 4.55 3.03 -5.63
C VAL A 65 4.48 4.39 -6.34
N TYR A 66 5.29 4.57 -7.39
CA TYR A 66 5.21 5.73 -8.27
C TYR A 66 4.14 5.54 -9.37
N ASP A 67 4.02 4.33 -9.92
CA ASP A 67 3.00 3.98 -10.91
C ASP A 67 1.59 3.87 -10.29
N HIS A 68 1.54 3.42 -9.04
CA HIS A 68 0.34 3.21 -8.23
C HIS A 68 0.48 4.01 -6.92
N PRO A 69 0.30 5.34 -6.97
CA PRO A 69 0.57 6.20 -5.81
C PRO A 69 -0.53 6.12 -4.74
N THR A 70 -1.45 5.17 -4.79
CA THR A 70 -2.56 5.04 -3.83
C THR A 70 -2.60 3.65 -3.21
N ILE A 71 -3.17 3.57 -2.00
CA ILE A 71 -3.34 2.29 -1.28
C ILE A 71 -4.20 1.33 -2.10
N ALA A 72 -5.29 1.83 -2.68
CA ALA A 72 -6.20 1.03 -3.51
C ALA A 72 -5.47 0.45 -4.73
N ALA A 73 -4.62 1.25 -5.40
CA ALA A 73 -3.89 0.81 -6.58
C ALA A 73 -2.80 -0.24 -6.24
N LEU A 74 -2.10 -0.08 -5.12
CA LEU A 74 -1.15 -1.10 -4.63
C LEU A 74 -1.86 -2.41 -4.25
N ALA A 75 -3.04 -2.31 -3.64
CA ALA A 75 -3.85 -3.49 -3.33
C ALA A 75 -4.37 -4.18 -4.58
N ASP A 76 -4.71 -3.43 -5.63
CA ASP A 76 -5.10 -3.99 -6.93
C ASP A 76 -3.93 -4.74 -7.58
N PHE A 77 -2.73 -4.14 -7.59
CA PHE A 77 -1.50 -4.80 -8.04
C PHE A 77 -1.22 -6.10 -7.28
N ALA A 78 -1.45 -6.12 -5.96
CA ALA A 78 -1.26 -7.30 -5.13
C ALA A 78 -2.24 -8.44 -5.44
N VAL A 79 -3.44 -8.14 -5.96
CA VAL A 79 -4.48 -9.14 -6.31
C VAL A 79 -4.46 -9.52 -7.78
N SER A 80 -3.97 -8.64 -8.65
CA SER A 80 -3.85 -8.86 -10.08
C SER A 80 -2.80 -9.92 -10.45
N THR A 81 -2.12 -10.54 -9.48
CA THR A 81 -1.18 -11.64 -9.71
C THR A 81 -1.51 -12.85 -8.85
#